data_AF-A0A8S3BL98-F1
#
_entry.id   AF-A0A8S3BL98-F1
#
_cell.length_a   1.000
_cell.length_b   1.000
_cell.length_c   1.000
_cell.angle_alpha   90.00
_cell.angle_beta   90.00
_cell.angle_gamma   90.00
#
_symmetry.space_group_name_H-M   'P 1'
#
loop_
_entity.id
_entity.type
_entity.pdbx_description
1 polymer ?
#
loop_
_entity_poly.entity_id
_entity_poly.type
_entity_poly.pdbx_seq_one_letter_code
_entity_poly.pdbx_strand_id
1 'polypeptide(L)' 'MFRQVLVTERGQPFIVAGSGTLGWDMVASNLIESGDQALVLHSGYFGQSFADCLEAYGAKVTQLKAPVGQCPSREQ' A
#
# COMPACT_ATOMS: atom_id res chain seq x y z
N MET A 1 16.50 11.11 -15.01
CA MET A 1 15.62 10.09 -15.63
C MET A 1 14.65 9.47 -14.62
N PHE A 2 15.00 8.47 -13.80
CA PHE A 2 14.01 7.80 -12.91
C PHE A 2 13.31 8.71 -11.90
N ARG A 3 14.01 9.70 -11.33
CA ARG A 3 13.38 10.72 -10.44
C ARG A 3 12.30 11.54 -11.16
N GLN A 4 12.47 11.82 -12.45
CA GLN A 4 11.45 12.51 -13.25
C GLN A 4 10.26 11.60 -13.54
N VAL A 5 10.50 10.32 -13.83
CA VAL A 5 9.44 9.30 -14.04
C VAL A 5 8.58 9.12 -12.80
N LEU A 6 9.21 9.07 -11.62
CA LEU A 6 8.53 8.93 -10.33
C LEU A 6 8.12 10.27 -9.70
N VAL A 7 8.25 11.38 -10.44
CA VAL A 7 7.82 12.72 -10.04
C VAL A 7 8.33 13.13 -8.65
N THR A 8 9.63 12.95 -8.40
CA THR A 8 10.27 13.32 -7.13
C THR A 8 11.54 14.14 -7.35
N GLU A 9 11.69 15.23 -6.57
CA GLU A 9 12.89 16.08 -6.62
C GLU A 9 14.03 15.54 -5.76
N ARG A 10 13.69 14.93 -4.61
CA ARG A 10 14.65 14.53 -3.57
C ARG A 10 14.58 13.04 -3.21
N GLY A 11 13.52 12.34 -3.60
CA GLY A 11 13.36 10.92 -3.32
C GLY A 11 14.45 10.09 -3.99
N GLN A 12 14.79 8.97 -3.37
CA GLN A 12 15.71 7.99 -3.93
C GLN A 12 14.92 6.85 -4.58
N PRO A 13 14.95 6.71 -5.93
CA PRO A 13 14.38 5.55 -6.58
C PRO A 13 15.20 4.30 -6.26
N PHE A 14 14.50 3.18 -6.07
CA PHE A 14 15.10 1.85 -5.96
C PHE A 14 14.68 1.02 -7.17
N ILE A 15 15.64 0.32 -7.78
CA ILE A 15 15.38 -0.66 -8.84
C ILE A 15 15.58 -2.03 -8.21
N VAL A 16 14.47 -2.78 -8.05
CA VAL A 16 14.46 -4.07 -7.38
C VAL A 16 13.84 -5.10 -8.32
N ALA A 17 14.46 -6.27 -8.43
CA ALA A 17 13.93 -7.35 -9.26
C ALA A 17 12.74 -8.01 -8.55
N GLY A 18 11.54 -7.85 -9.10
CA GLY A 18 10.30 -8.43 -8.57
C GLY A 18 9.07 -7.96 -9.33
N SER A 19 7.93 -8.59 -9.06
CA SER A 19 6.62 -8.13 -9.55
C SER A 19 6.17 -6.88 -8.78
N GLY A 20 5.08 -6.24 -9.24
CA GLY A 20 4.48 -5.11 -8.52
C GLY A 20 4.07 -5.43 -7.08
N THR A 21 3.72 -6.69 -6.78
CA THR A 21 3.35 -7.13 -5.42
C THR A 21 4.52 -7.15 -4.45
N LEU A 22 5.77 -7.23 -4.92
CA LEU A 22 6.95 -7.06 -4.05
C LEU A 22 6.95 -5.67 -3.40
N GLY A 23 6.38 -4.66 -4.07
CA GLY A 23 6.24 -3.33 -3.48
C GLY A 23 5.40 -3.32 -2.19
N TRP A 24 4.41 -4.21 -2.08
CA TRP A 24 3.61 -4.35 -0.85
C TRP A 24 4.44 -4.92 0.28
N ASP A 25 5.19 -5.98 0.00
CA ASP A 25 6.09 -6.64 0.94
C ASP A 25 7.20 -5.69 1.43
N MET A 26 7.76 -4.89 0.53
CA MET A 26 8.72 -3.83 0.88
C MET A 26 8.12 -2.79 1.84
N VAL A 27 6.88 -2.36 1.61
CA VAL A 27 6.20 -1.42 2.51
C VAL A 27 5.94 -2.06 3.87
N ALA A 28 5.36 -3.26 3.88
CA ALA A 28 5.01 -3.97 5.11
C ALA A 28 6.26 -4.26 5.97
N SER A 29 7.28 -4.90 5.37
CA SER A 29 8.49 -5.31 6.09
C SER A 29 9.33 -4.17 6.66
N ASN A 30 9.23 -2.95 6.11
CA ASN A 30 10.05 -1.82 6.55
C ASN A 30 9.29 -0.81 7.42
N LEU A 31 7.95 -0.75 7.33
CA LEU A 31 7.15 0.29 7.96
C LEU A 31 6.10 -0.23 8.95
N ILE A 32 5.87 -1.54 9.02
CA ILE A 32 4.89 -2.15 9.94
C ILE A 32 5.61 -2.89 11.06
N GLU A 33 5.24 -2.57 12.29
CA GLU A 33 5.50 -3.40 13.47
C GLU A 33 4.22 -4.13 13.89
N SER A 34 4.39 -5.25 14.61
CA SER A 34 3.26 -6.03 15.10
C SER A 34 2.38 -5.19 16.05
N GLY A 35 1.12 -5.03 15.69
CA GLY A 35 0.12 -4.27 16.45
C GLY A 35 -0.11 -2.85 15.94
N ASP A 36 0.66 -2.39 14.95
CA ASP A 36 0.46 -1.09 14.30
C ASP A 36 -0.91 -0.97 13.66
N GLN A 37 -1.46 0.25 13.66
CA GLN A 37 -2.74 0.54 13.01
C GLN A 37 -2.48 1.03 11.58
N ALA A 38 -3.10 0.39 10.60
CA ALA A 38 -3.00 0.79 9.20
C ALA A 38 -4.39 1.04 8.61
N LEU A 39 -4.53 2.13 7.84
CA LEU A 39 -5.74 2.43 7.08
C LEU A 39 -5.51 2.09 5.60
N VAL A 40 -6.33 1.20 5.05
CA VAL A 40 -6.32 0.88 3.62
C VAL A 40 -7.58 1.43 2.95
N LEU A 41 -7.37 2.35 2.01
CA LEU A 41 -8.41 2.85 1.12
C LEU A 41 -8.65 1.81 0.01
N HIS A 42 -9.74 1.06 0.13
CA HIS A 42 -10.00 -0.13 -0.67
C HIS A 42 -10.96 0.19 -1.83
N SER A 43 -10.41 0.28 -3.04
CA SER A 43 -11.15 0.51 -4.30
C SER A 43 -11.30 -0.74 -5.18
N GLY A 44 -10.92 -1.93 -4.70
CA GLY A 44 -11.04 -3.18 -5.44
C GLY A 44 -10.01 -4.23 -5.04
N TYR A 45 -9.81 -5.22 -5.91
CA TYR A 45 -9.00 -6.42 -5.66
C TYR A 45 -7.63 -6.13 -5.04
N PHE A 46 -6.85 -5.22 -5.62
CA PHE A 46 -5.51 -4.89 -5.11
C PHE A 46 -5.51 -4.25 -3.73
N GLY A 47 -6.57 -3.50 -3.37
CA GLY A 47 -6.73 -2.95 -2.03
C GLY A 47 -6.94 -4.05 -0.99
N GLN A 48 -7.71 -5.09 -1.33
CA GLN A 48 -7.94 -6.23 -0.43
C GLN A 48 -6.61 -6.98 -0.21
N SER A 49 -5.92 -7.33 -1.29
CA SER A 49 -4.66 -8.06 -1.18
C SER A 49 -3.56 -7.27 -0.47
N PHE A 50 -3.56 -5.93 -0.56
CA PHE A 50 -2.63 -5.11 0.20
C PHE A 50 -2.97 -5.10 1.69
N ALA A 51 -4.26 -5.03 2.06
CA ALA A 51 -4.68 -5.19 3.46
C ALA A 51 -4.26 -6.56 4.02
N ASP A 52 -4.52 -7.64 3.27
CA ASP A 52 -4.13 -9.00 3.67
C ASP A 52 -2.60 -9.11 3.88
N CYS A 53 -1.81 -8.44 3.02
CA CYS A 53 -0.36 -8.37 3.16
C CYS A 53 0.06 -7.66 4.45
N LEU A 54 -0.51 -6.49 4.77
CA LEU A 54 -0.18 -5.77 6.00
C LEU A 54 -0.59 -6.56 7.27
N GLU A 55 -1.74 -7.23 7.25
CA GLU A 55 -2.19 -8.10 8.35
C GLU A 55 -1.24 -9.29 8.57
N ALA A 56 -0.69 -9.87 7.51
CA ALA A 56 0.31 -10.93 7.61
C ALA A 56 1.60 -10.49 8.33
N TYR A 57 1.93 -9.20 8.28
CA TYR A 57 3.03 -8.58 9.02
C TYR A 57 2.65 -8.12 10.44
N GLY A 58 1.40 -8.37 10.87
CA GLY A 58 0.92 -8.09 12.23
C GLY A 58 0.23 -6.74 12.41
N ALA A 59 -0.02 -5.99 11.32
CA ALA A 59 -0.82 -4.77 11.41
C ALA A 59 -2.29 -5.09 11.77
N LYS A 60 -2.92 -4.16 12.49
CA LYS A 60 -4.37 -4.07 12.66
C LYS A 60 -4.91 -3.18 11.56
N VAL A 61 -5.43 -3.78 10.49
CA VAL A 61 -5.85 -3.03 9.32
C VAL A 61 -7.31 -2.62 9.42
N THR A 62 -7.57 -1.32 9.30
CA THR A 62 -8.90 -0.77 9.04
C THR A 62 -9.05 -0.55 7.54
N GLN A 63 -10.12 -1.06 6.94
CA GLN A 63 -10.39 -0.90 5.52
C GLN A 63 -11.57 0.04 5.27
N LEU A 64 -11.35 1.11 4.51
CA LEU A 64 -12.42 1.96 4.01
C LEU A 64 -12.77 1.50 2.60
N LYS A 65 -13.90 0.78 2.46
CA LYS A 65 -14.28 0.12 1.20
C LYS A 65 -15.25 0.97 0.38
N ALA A 66 -14.97 1.07 -0.91
CA ALA A 66 -15.91 1.56 -1.92
C ALA A 66 -16.43 0.41 -2.81
N PRO A 67 -17.61 0.55 -3.44
CA PRO A 67 -18.06 -0.37 -4.48
C PRO A 67 -17.05 -0.51 -5.62
N VAL A 68 -17.05 -1.65 -6.30
CA VAL A 68 -16.14 -1.89 -7.44
C VAL A 68 -16.36 -0.82 -8.52
N GLY A 69 -15.26 -0.23 -9.00
CA GLY A 69 -15.28 0.87 -9.96
C GLY A 69 -15.49 2.25 -9.33
N GLN A 70 -15.57 2.35 -8.00
CA GLN A 70 -15.63 3.60 -7.24
C GLN A 70 -14.39 3.75 -6.35
N CYS A 71 -14.29 4.91 -5.68
CA CYS A 71 -13.25 5.17 -4.68
C CYS A 71 -13.88 5.68 -3.36
N PRO A 72 -13.21 5.48 -2.22
CA PRO A 72 -13.60 6.09 -0.96
C PRO A 72 -13.83 7.60 -1.07
N SER A 73 -14.92 8.10 -0.48
CA SER A 73 -15.15 9.56 -0.36
C SER A 73 -14.31 10.14 0.77
N ARG A 74 -14.15 11.46 0.80
CA ARG A 74 -13.36 12.14 1.83
C ARG A 74 -14.06 12.23 3.18
N GLU A 75 -15.39 12.10 3.17
CA GLU A 75 -16.26 12.24 4.34
C GLU A 75 -16.48 10.92 5.09
N GLN A 76 -16.03 9.80 4.54
CA GLN A 76 -16.04 8.47 5.17
C GLN A 76 -14.87 8.30 6.13
#